data_AF-A0A9E0H7H8-F1
#
_entry.id   AF-A0A9E0H7H8-F1
#
_cell.length_a   1.000
_cell.length_b   1.000
_cell.length_c   1.000
_cell.angle_alpha   90.00
_cell.angle_beta   90.00
_cell.angle_gamma   90.00
#
_symmetry.space_group_name_H-M   'P 1'
#
loop_
_entity.id
_entity.type
_entity.pdbx_description
1 polymer ?
#
loop_
_entity_poly.entity_id
_entity_poly.type
_entity_poly.pdbx_seq_one_letter_code
_entity_poly.pdbx_strand_id
1 'polypeptide(L)'
;MDVPAANEYRTVERVASVAQEVIRFVHVLDRQSALAINAALAARRPLLVRGEPGLGKTQLAEAAAIDLGWEFRPFAVDADTETRDLLYREDLVQRFADAHVERSAPEPLGRERYIVPGPLWWAFSWKTANEQMGRVRGGGKSESVDMPAGTVLLVDEIDKADSSVPNALLEALARRRFDTPVQSVALDDHRPLLVVFTTNEERALPDAFLRRCLVLHLTLPDGPAALTKELIRRGCAHFPDRDAVGVLERAAQIIVKARQELAVSVSSPPGVAEYIDLVDAAIRLDKDGALLEEIAEFAIRKHAPAPRDRDGGLKGLQGE
;
A
#
# COMPACT_ATOMS: atom_id res chain seq x y z
N MET A 1 33.04 -28.40 -31.90
CA MET A 1 32.17 -27.27 -31.53
C MET A 1 30.76 -27.80 -31.62
N ASP A 2 30.29 -28.41 -30.52
CA ASP A 2 28.92 -28.90 -30.43
C ASP A 2 28.02 -27.73 -30.09
N VAL A 3 27.10 -27.44 -31.01
CA VAL A 3 25.96 -26.57 -30.75
C VAL A 3 24.99 -27.38 -29.89
N PRO A 4 24.56 -26.91 -28.71
CA PRO A 4 23.60 -27.64 -27.88
C PRO A 4 22.28 -27.80 -28.65
N ALA A 5 21.72 -29.00 -28.59
CA ALA A 5 20.48 -29.35 -29.24
C ALA A 5 19.33 -28.41 -28.82
N ALA A 6 18.49 -28.03 -29.78
CA ALA A 6 17.35 -27.11 -29.66
C ALA A 6 16.22 -27.53 -28.68
N ASN A 7 16.50 -28.43 -27.73
CA ASN A 7 15.55 -28.97 -26.77
C ASN A 7 15.62 -28.30 -25.38
N GLU A 8 16.57 -27.37 -25.14
CA GLU A 8 16.66 -26.58 -23.90
C GLU A 8 15.68 -25.40 -23.82
N TYR A 9 14.99 -25.07 -24.92
CA TYR A 9 14.05 -23.93 -24.99
C TYR A 9 12.58 -24.34 -24.95
N ARG A 10 12.23 -25.48 -24.33
CA ARG A 10 10.84 -25.97 -24.24
C ARG A 10 10.10 -25.59 -22.95
N THR A 11 10.65 -24.68 -22.14
CA THR A 11 10.10 -24.36 -20.81
C THR A 11 9.66 -22.90 -20.67
N VAL A 12 8.92 -22.37 -21.66
CA VAL A 12 8.26 -21.05 -21.55
C VAL A 12 6.72 -21.18 -21.63
N GLU A 13 6.18 -22.39 -21.79
CA GLU A 13 4.72 -22.63 -21.88
C GLU A 13 3.96 -22.38 -20.56
N ARG A 14 4.65 -22.28 -19.40
CA ARG A 14 4.01 -22.00 -18.08
C ARG A 14 3.89 -20.51 -17.71
N VAL A 15 4.39 -19.59 -18.53
CA VAL A 15 4.32 -18.15 -18.18
C VAL A 15 2.89 -17.61 -18.29
N ALA A 16 2.08 -18.12 -19.22
CA ALA A 16 0.75 -17.59 -19.52
C ALA A 16 -0.38 -18.12 -18.60
N SER A 17 -0.27 -19.34 -18.05
CA SER A 17 -1.37 -19.97 -17.29
C SER A 17 -1.49 -19.48 -15.85
N VAL A 18 -0.45 -18.87 -15.28
CA VAL A 18 -0.41 -18.35 -13.90
C VAL A 18 -1.17 -17.01 -13.77
N ALA A 19 -1.36 -16.29 -14.88
CA ALA A 19 -1.86 -14.92 -14.91
C ALA A 19 -3.38 -14.77 -14.73
N GLN A 20 -4.17 -15.85 -14.74
CA GLN A 20 -5.63 -15.75 -14.87
C GLN A 20 -6.43 -15.76 -13.56
N GLU A 21 -5.83 -16.10 -12.41
CA GLU A 21 -6.51 -16.00 -11.12
C GLU A 21 -5.81 -14.98 -10.22
N VAL A 22 -6.41 -13.80 -10.08
CA VAL A 22 -6.02 -12.84 -9.05
C VAL A 22 -6.70 -13.28 -7.76
N ILE A 23 -5.98 -14.02 -6.91
CA ILE A 23 -6.42 -14.23 -5.54
C ILE A 23 -6.51 -12.84 -4.90
N ARG A 24 -7.72 -12.40 -4.55
CA ARG A 24 -7.90 -11.24 -3.66
C ARG A 24 -7.25 -11.61 -2.34
N PHE A 25 -6.18 -10.91 -1.95
CA PHE A 25 -5.52 -11.14 -0.68
C PHE A 25 -6.55 -11.06 0.45
N VAL A 26 -6.88 -12.22 1.04
CA VAL A 26 -7.81 -12.30 2.17
C VAL A 26 -7.04 -11.89 3.42
N HIS A 27 -7.08 -10.60 3.73
CA HIS A 27 -6.51 -10.12 4.98
C HIS A 27 -7.45 -10.50 6.13
N VAL A 28 -7.01 -11.43 6.97
CA VAL A 28 -7.74 -11.77 8.20
C VAL A 28 -7.38 -10.74 9.27
N LEU A 29 -8.31 -9.84 9.57
CA LEU A 29 -8.20 -8.93 10.70
C LEU A 29 -8.16 -9.74 12.00
N ASP A 30 -6.98 -9.80 12.62
CA ASP A 30 -6.86 -10.38 13.93
C ASP A 30 -7.58 -9.52 14.99
N ARG A 31 -7.78 -10.10 16.17
CA ARG A 31 -8.51 -9.43 17.27
C ARG A 31 -7.88 -8.09 17.65
N GLN A 32 -6.55 -7.97 17.58
CA GLN A 32 -5.84 -6.76 17.98
C GLN A 32 -6.03 -5.65 16.94
N SER A 33 -5.94 -5.98 15.66
CA SER A 33 -6.16 -5.09 14.52
C SER A 33 -7.60 -4.59 14.49
N ALA A 34 -8.57 -5.51 14.67
CA ALA A 34 -9.98 -5.16 14.78
C ALA A 34 -10.26 -4.23 15.98
N LEU A 35 -9.65 -4.50 17.14
CA LEU A 35 -9.77 -3.63 18.31
C LEU A 35 -9.17 -2.23 18.05
N ALA A 36 -8.01 -2.16 17.39
CA ALA A 36 -7.37 -0.89 17.05
C ALA A 36 -8.20 -0.06 16.08
N ILE A 37 -8.77 -0.68 15.04
CA ILE A 37 -9.68 -0.04 14.08
C ILE A 37 -10.92 0.47 14.81
N ASN A 38 -11.58 -0.37 15.62
CA ASN A 38 -12.76 0.01 16.37
C ASN A 38 -12.48 1.14 17.37
N ALA A 39 -11.33 1.11 18.04
CA ALA A 39 -10.89 2.17 18.93
C ALA A 39 -10.65 3.48 18.18
N ALA A 40 -10.05 3.44 16.99
CA ALA A 40 -9.80 4.62 16.16
C ALA A 40 -11.12 5.26 15.69
N LEU A 41 -12.07 4.43 15.22
CA LEU A 41 -13.42 4.86 14.86
C LEU A 41 -14.16 5.48 16.02
N ALA A 42 -14.18 4.81 17.18
CA ALA A 42 -14.86 5.30 18.38
C ALA A 42 -14.25 6.60 18.91
N ALA A 43 -12.91 6.71 18.90
CA ALA A 43 -12.20 7.91 19.32
C ALA A 43 -12.25 9.05 18.29
N ARG A 44 -12.68 8.77 17.04
CA ARG A 44 -12.59 9.67 15.88
C ARG A 44 -11.18 10.23 15.70
N ARG A 45 -10.19 9.35 15.87
CA ARG A 45 -8.76 9.67 15.75
C ARG A 45 -8.14 8.78 14.67
N PRO A 46 -7.11 9.27 13.94
CA PRO A 46 -6.40 8.45 12.99
C PRO A 46 -5.70 7.26 13.66
N LEU A 47 -5.56 6.18 12.91
CA LEU A 47 -4.78 5.00 13.29
C LEU A 47 -3.43 5.05 12.58
N LEU A 48 -2.34 5.03 13.34
CA LEU A 48 -0.98 4.87 12.83
C LEU A 48 -0.58 3.41 12.98
N VAL A 49 -0.36 2.73 11.86
CA VAL A 49 0.11 1.34 11.78
C VAL A 49 1.61 1.35 11.52
N ARG A 50 2.39 0.76 12.42
CA ARG A 50 3.84 0.65 12.31
C ARG A 50 4.30 -0.78 12.23
N GLY A 51 5.52 -0.97 11.75
CA GLY A 51 6.19 -2.27 11.72
C GLY A 51 7.07 -2.40 10.50
N GLU A 52 7.80 -3.52 10.44
CA GLU A 52 8.68 -3.83 9.32
C GLU A 52 7.93 -3.85 7.96
N PRO A 53 8.63 -3.61 6.83
CA PRO A 53 8.08 -3.80 5.50
C PRO A 53 7.47 -5.20 5.34
N GLY A 54 6.36 -5.30 4.59
CA GLY A 54 5.77 -6.60 4.26
C GLY A 54 4.94 -7.29 5.36
N LEU A 55 4.61 -6.62 6.47
CA LEU A 55 3.76 -7.20 7.53
C LEU A 55 2.24 -7.05 7.31
N GLY A 56 1.82 -6.42 6.21
CA GLY A 56 0.41 -6.25 5.87
C GLY A 56 -0.20 -4.92 6.32
N LYS A 57 0.59 -3.86 6.49
CA LYS A 57 0.12 -2.54 6.98
C LYS A 57 -0.91 -1.90 6.04
N THR A 58 -0.60 -1.84 4.75
CA THR A 58 -1.48 -1.36 3.67
C THR A 58 -2.73 -2.24 3.57
N GLN A 59 -2.55 -3.56 3.58
CA GLN A 59 -3.63 -4.54 3.46
C GLN A 59 -4.61 -4.46 4.64
N LEU A 60 -4.15 -4.09 5.84
CA LEU A 60 -5.04 -3.90 7.00
C LEU A 60 -6.10 -2.82 6.75
N ALA A 61 -5.71 -1.70 6.12
CA ALA A 61 -6.66 -0.62 5.80
C ALA A 61 -7.65 -1.05 4.71
N GLU A 62 -7.17 -1.76 3.68
CA GLU A 62 -8.02 -2.31 2.63
C GLU A 62 -9.02 -3.32 3.19
N ALA A 63 -8.56 -4.23 4.07
CA ALA A 63 -9.42 -5.19 4.77
C ALA A 63 -10.51 -4.51 5.59
N ALA A 64 -10.15 -3.45 6.31
CA ALA A 64 -11.11 -2.66 7.07
C ALA A 64 -12.19 -2.06 6.16
N ALA A 65 -11.81 -1.57 4.98
CA ALA A 65 -12.76 -1.02 4.01
C ALA A 65 -13.73 -2.10 3.49
N ILE A 66 -13.19 -3.28 3.16
CA ILE A 66 -13.99 -4.44 2.71
C ILE A 66 -14.98 -4.86 3.80
N ASP A 67 -14.52 -5.08 5.03
CA ASP A 67 -15.36 -5.54 6.15
C ASP A 67 -16.44 -4.52 6.54
N LEU A 68 -16.12 -3.23 6.44
CA LEU A 68 -17.08 -2.14 6.72
C LEU A 68 -18.03 -1.86 5.54
N GLY A 69 -17.73 -2.37 4.35
CA GLY A 69 -18.42 -1.99 3.11
C GLY A 69 -18.26 -0.49 2.78
N TRP A 70 -17.11 0.09 3.12
CA TRP A 70 -16.81 1.51 2.93
C TRP A 70 -15.92 1.72 1.70
N GLU A 71 -15.94 2.95 1.17
CA GLU A 71 -15.03 3.31 0.09
C GLU A 71 -13.59 3.30 0.58
N PHE A 72 -12.70 2.64 -0.17
CA PHE A 72 -11.27 2.65 0.09
C PHE A 72 -10.57 3.72 -0.76
N ARG A 73 -9.84 4.64 -0.11
CA ARG A 73 -9.05 5.69 -0.76
C ARG A 73 -7.58 5.56 -0.37
N PRO A 74 -6.75 4.87 -1.17
CA PRO A 74 -5.32 4.80 -0.93
C PRO A 74 -4.60 6.03 -1.48
N PHE A 75 -3.55 6.46 -0.79
CA PHE A 75 -2.60 7.47 -1.23
C PHE A 75 -1.21 7.07 -0.75
N ALA A 76 -0.28 6.85 -1.69
CA ALA A 76 1.11 6.55 -1.39
C ALA A 76 1.91 7.85 -1.29
N VAL A 77 2.70 7.97 -0.22
CA VAL A 77 3.57 9.12 0.02
C VAL A 77 4.97 8.83 -0.52
N ASP A 78 5.54 9.81 -1.20
CA ASP A 78 6.94 9.82 -1.64
C ASP A 78 7.67 11.05 -1.08
N ALA A 79 8.92 11.23 -1.50
CA ALA A 79 9.78 12.32 -1.02
C ALA A 79 9.34 13.71 -1.52
N ASP A 80 8.65 13.76 -2.67
CA ASP A 80 8.21 15.01 -3.32
C ASP A 80 6.77 15.38 -2.96
N THR A 81 6.08 14.50 -2.22
CA THR A 81 4.70 14.69 -1.78
C THR A 81 4.56 15.95 -0.94
N GLU A 82 3.65 16.83 -1.35
CA GLU A 82 3.27 18.01 -0.60
C GLU A 82 1.92 17.82 0.11
N THR A 83 1.63 18.68 1.09
CA THR A 83 0.33 18.67 1.78
C THR A 83 -0.83 18.80 0.80
N ARG A 84 -0.65 19.62 -0.25
CA ARG A 84 -1.69 19.88 -1.25
C ARG A 84 -2.11 18.62 -1.97
N ASP A 85 -1.21 17.68 -2.27
CA ASP A 85 -1.55 16.46 -3.02
C ASP A 85 -2.64 15.62 -2.33
N LEU A 86 -2.69 15.66 -1.00
CA LEU A 86 -3.76 15.01 -0.23
C LEU A 86 -5.07 15.81 -0.22
N LEU A 87 -5.01 17.14 -0.32
CA LEU A 87 -6.18 18.03 -0.27
C LEU A 87 -6.80 18.23 -1.65
N TYR A 88 -6.01 18.70 -2.62
CA TYR A 88 -6.38 18.97 -4.01
C TYR A 88 -5.12 19.16 -4.88
N ARG A 89 -5.23 18.84 -6.17
CA ARG A 89 -4.18 19.13 -7.16
C ARG A 89 -4.65 20.18 -8.15
N GLU A 90 -3.77 21.08 -8.54
CA GLU A 90 -4.03 22.07 -9.60
C GLU A 90 -3.40 21.57 -10.92
N ASP A 91 -4.22 21.31 -11.93
CA ASP A 91 -3.76 20.93 -13.27
C ASP A 91 -3.33 22.17 -14.06
N LEU A 92 -2.12 22.63 -13.75
CA LEU A 92 -1.50 23.78 -14.40
C LEU A 92 -1.19 23.52 -15.88
N VAL A 93 -0.96 22.25 -16.27
CA VAL A 93 -0.64 21.88 -17.65
C VAL A 93 -1.87 22.06 -18.53
N GLN A 94 -3.01 21.51 -18.11
CA GLN A 94 -4.27 21.70 -18.81
C GLN A 94 -4.66 23.18 -18.85
N ARG A 95 -4.51 23.90 -17.73
CA ARG A 95 -4.76 25.35 -17.66
C ARG A 95 -3.93 26.15 -18.66
N PHE A 96 -2.65 25.81 -18.79
CA PHE A 96 -1.75 26.48 -19.72
C PHE A 96 -2.12 26.14 -21.18
N ALA A 97 -2.43 24.88 -21.47
CA ALA A 97 -2.87 24.44 -22.80
C ALA A 97 -4.15 25.18 -23.24
N ASP A 98 -5.16 25.19 -22.37
CA ASP A 98 -6.44 25.86 -22.63
C ASP A 98 -6.23 27.38 -22.82
N ALA A 99 -5.37 28.03 -22.04
CA ALA A 99 -5.05 29.45 -22.21
C ALA A 99 -4.42 29.80 -23.59
N HIS A 100 -3.79 28.84 -24.28
CA HIS A 100 -3.24 29.04 -25.62
C HIS A 100 -4.31 28.84 -26.71
N VAL A 101 -5.22 27.89 -26.52
CA VAL A 101 -6.32 27.59 -27.43
C VAL A 101 -7.43 28.66 -27.33
N GLU A 102 -7.70 29.16 -26.13
CA GLU A 102 -8.79 30.09 -25.81
C GLU A 102 -8.53 31.56 -26.14
N ARG A 103 -7.43 31.91 -26.82
CA ARG A 103 -7.23 33.28 -27.34
C ARG A 103 -8.37 33.76 -28.27
N SER A 104 -9.26 32.85 -28.70
CA SER A 104 -10.43 33.13 -29.55
C SER A 104 -11.77 32.75 -28.91
N ALA A 105 -11.82 32.34 -27.63
CA ALA A 105 -13.05 31.97 -26.94
C ALA A 105 -13.72 33.21 -26.31
N PRO A 106 -15.07 33.29 -26.26
CA PRO A 106 -15.79 34.45 -25.77
C PRO A 106 -15.70 34.67 -24.25
N GLU A 107 -15.45 33.61 -23.46
CA GLU A 107 -15.19 33.70 -22.02
C GLU A 107 -14.06 32.73 -21.61
N PRO A 108 -13.12 33.16 -20.76
CA PRO A 108 -12.06 32.29 -20.24
C PRO A 108 -12.62 31.24 -19.28
N LEU A 109 -12.10 30.01 -19.35
CA LEU A 109 -12.47 28.95 -18.40
C LEU A 109 -12.10 29.34 -16.97
N GLY A 110 -13.04 29.16 -16.04
CA GLY A 110 -12.82 29.42 -14.62
C GLY A 110 -11.76 28.50 -14.00
N ARG A 111 -11.03 29.03 -13.01
CA ARG A 111 -9.92 28.32 -12.32
C ARG A 111 -10.36 26.98 -11.76
N GLU A 112 -11.63 26.86 -11.38
CA GLU A 112 -12.23 25.65 -10.83
C GLU A 112 -12.15 24.44 -11.76
N ARG A 113 -11.99 24.61 -13.07
CA ARG A 113 -11.81 23.46 -13.97
C ARG A 113 -10.50 22.72 -13.79
N TYR A 114 -9.52 23.37 -13.16
CA TYR A 114 -8.19 22.84 -12.98
C TYR A 114 -7.94 22.37 -11.55
N ILE A 115 -8.93 22.43 -10.66
CA ILE A 115 -8.79 21.98 -9.28
C ILE A 115 -9.39 20.58 -9.15
N VAL A 116 -8.52 19.58 -9.05
CA VAL A 116 -8.87 18.17 -8.90
C VAL A 116 -8.90 17.80 -7.41
N PRO A 117 -10.02 17.28 -6.88
CA PRO A 117 -10.11 16.85 -5.49
C PRO A 117 -9.08 15.77 -5.13
N GLY A 118 -8.35 16.00 -4.04
CA GLY A 118 -7.42 15.04 -3.45
C GLY A 118 -8.13 13.99 -2.59
N PRO A 119 -7.42 12.95 -2.13
CA PRO A 119 -7.99 11.85 -1.36
C PRO A 119 -8.66 12.31 -0.05
N LEU A 120 -8.13 13.32 0.65
CA LEU A 120 -8.75 13.85 1.86
C LEU A 120 -10.05 14.60 1.56
N TRP A 121 -10.17 15.25 0.40
CA TRP A 121 -11.42 15.88 -0.04
C TRP A 121 -12.50 14.83 -0.23
N TRP A 122 -12.21 13.75 -0.95
CA TRP A 122 -13.15 12.63 -1.12
C TRP A 122 -13.58 12.04 0.23
N ALA A 123 -12.62 11.88 1.14
CA ALA A 123 -12.87 11.37 2.48
C ALA A 123 -13.71 12.32 3.35
N PHE A 124 -13.52 13.64 3.22
CA PHE A 124 -14.28 14.63 3.97
C PHE A 124 -15.68 14.82 3.42
N SER A 125 -15.77 15.02 2.10
CA SER A 125 -17.04 15.29 1.44
C SER A 125 -17.07 14.76 0.01
N TRP A 126 -17.56 13.52 -0.11
CA TRP A 126 -17.81 12.85 -1.38
C TRP A 126 -18.70 13.68 -2.30
N LYS A 127 -19.76 14.29 -1.75
CA LYS A 127 -20.69 15.12 -2.51
C LYS A 127 -19.97 16.28 -3.20
N THR A 128 -19.24 17.08 -2.43
CA THR A 128 -18.57 18.27 -2.97
C THR A 128 -17.38 17.91 -3.85
N ALA A 129 -16.69 16.79 -3.58
CA ALA A 129 -15.65 16.25 -4.46
C ALA A 129 -16.23 15.80 -5.80
N ASN A 130 -17.37 15.10 -5.81
CA ASN A 130 -18.02 14.66 -7.04
C ASN A 130 -18.53 15.85 -7.88
N GLU A 131 -19.17 16.83 -7.24
CA GLU A 131 -19.58 18.07 -7.89
C GLU A 131 -18.38 18.80 -8.52
N GLN A 132 -17.27 18.87 -7.80
CA GLN A 132 -16.04 19.48 -8.30
C GLN A 132 -15.45 18.70 -9.50
N MET A 133 -15.46 17.37 -9.46
CA MET A 133 -15.05 16.55 -10.60
C MET A 133 -15.92 16.76 -11.83
N GLY A 134 -17.22 17.01 -11.66
CA GLY A 134 -18.11 17.38 -12.75
C GLY A 134 -17.64 18.66 -13.46
N ARG A 135 -17.18 19.66 -12.68
CA ARG A 135 -16.60 20.91 -13.22
C ARG A 135 -15.30 20.66 -13.98
N VAL A 136 -14.40 19.85 -13.43
CA VAL A 136 -13.12 19.48 -14.08
C VAL A 136 -13.37 18.78 -15.42
N ARG A 137 -14.34 17.86 -15.48
CA ARG A 137 -14.69 17.13 -16.72
C ARG A 137 -15.47 17.95 -17.74
N GLY A 138 -15.82 19.21 -17.43
CA GLY A 138 -16.61 20.07 -18.31
C GLY A 138 -18.09 19.67 -18.45
N GLY A 139 -18.57 18.71 -17.66
CA GLY A 139 -19.96 18.26 -17.61
C GLY A 139 -20.69 18.92 -16.43
N GLY A 140 -21.45 19.98 -16.69
CA GLY A 140 -22.18 20.75 -15.66
C GLY A 140 -23.31 20.01 -14.92
N LYS A 141 -23.45 18.69 -15.11
CA LYS A 141 -24.40 17.86 -14.37
C LYS A 141 -23.62 16.81 -13.58
N SER A 142 -23.57 16.99 -12.27
CA SER A 142 -23.20 15.95 -11.32
C SER A 142 -24.20 14.80 -11.53
N GLU A 143 -23.74 13.66 -12.06
CA GLU A 143 -24.55 12.45 -12.05
C GLU A 143 -24.92 12.13 -10.59
N SER A 144 -26.12 11.59 -10.37
CA SER A 144 -26.50 11.08 -9.05
C SER A 144 -25.62 9.87 -8.75
N VAL A 145 -24.51 10.11 -8.06
CA VAL A 145 -23.59 9.07 -7.63
C VAL A 145 -24.08 8.52 -6.30
N ASP A 146 -24.15 7.20 -6.21
CA ASP A 146 -24.40 6.51 -4.95
C ASP A 146 -23.36 6.93 -3.92
N MET A 147 -23.83 7.47 -2.81
CA MET A 147 -22.97 7.95 -1.74
C MET A 147 -22.41 6.73 -0.99
N PRO A 148 -21.09 6.65 -0.78
CA PRO A 148 -20.54 5.55 0.00
C PRO A 148 -21.01 5.66 1.45
N ALA A 149 -21.20 4.51 2.11
CA ALA A 149 -21.63 4.45 3.51
C ALA A 149 -20.61 5.07 4.48
N GLY A 150 -19.33 5.07 4.12
CA GLY A 150 -18.21 5.65 4.85
C GLY A 150 -16.95 5.64 4.00
N THR A 151 -15.84 6.10 4.54
CA THR A 151 -14.55 6.10 3.83
C THR A 151 -13.43 5.62 4.74
N VAL A 152 -12.60 4.74 4.20
CA VAL A 152 -11.28 4.41 4.75
C VAL A 152 -10.23 5.10 3.89
N LEU A 153 -9.58 6.10 4.45
CA LEU A 153 -8.46 6.79 3.83
C LEU A 153 -7.16 6.17 4.32
N LEU A 154 -6.39 5.56 3.40
CA LEU A 154 -5.03 5.10 3.66
C LEU A 154 -4.04 6.15 3.15
N VAL A 155 -3.13 6.57 4.02
CA VAL A 155 -1.95 7.37 3.68
C VAL A 155 -0.72 6.50 3.99
N ASP A 156 -0.17 5.91 2.94
CA ASP A 156 0.88 4.89 3.02
C ASP A 156 2.26 5.55 3.09
N GLU A 157 3.13 5.04 3.96
CA GLU A 157 4.54 5.46 4.11
C GLU A 157 4.71 6.96 4.41
N ILE A 158 3.92 7.49 5.36
CA ILE A 158 3.90 8.92 5.72
C ILE A 158 5.26 9.47 6.17
N ASP A 159 6.19 8.61 6.56
CA ASP A 159 7.55 8.94 6.93
C ASP A 159 8.47 9.30 5.75
N LYS A 160 8.05 9.07 4.50
CA LYS A 160 8.83 9.46 3.32
C LYS A 160 8.77 10.97 3.03
N ALA A 161 7.64 11.62 3.32
CA ALA A 161 7.47 13.05 3.11
C ALA A 161 8.29 13.92 4.08
N ASP A 162 8.37 15.20 3.77
CA ASP A 162 8.85 16.20 4.71
C ASP A 162 7.94 16.30 5.95
N SER A 163 8.53 16.66 7.11
CA SER A 163 7.83 16.78 8.39
C SER A 163 6.66 17.79 8.41
N SER A 164 6.61 18.72 7.46
CA SER A 164 5.50 19.67 7.29
C SER A 164 4.19 18.98 6.88
N VAL A 165 4.26 17.93 6.04
CA VAL A 165 3.10 17.19 5.53
C VAL A 165 2.27 16.52 6.63
N PRO A 166 2.84 15.63 7.48
CA PRO A 166 2.08 14.98 8.55
C PRO A 166 1.46 15.98 9.53
N ASN A 167 2.13 17.11 9.80
CA ASN A 167 1.63 18.15 10.70
C ASN A 167 0.41 18.88 10.10
N ALA A 168 0.50 19.30 8.85
CA ALA A 168 -0.59 20.00 8.17
C ALA A 168 -1.82 19.10 7.96
N LEU A 169 -1.61 17.81 7.68
CA LEU A 169 -2.69 16.82 7.61
C LEU A 169 -3.44 16.70 8.95
N LEU A 170 -2.72 16.65 10.06
CA LEU A 170 -3.35 16.59 11.37
C LEU A 170 -4.11 17.86 11.73
N GLU A 171 -3.67 19.03 11.26
CA GLU A 171 -4.41 20.27 11.42
C GLU A 171 -5.75 20.21 10.67
N ALA A 172 -5.75 19.75 9.42
CA ALA A 172 -6.98 19.56 8.64
C ALA A 172 -7.92 18.53 9.30
N LEU A 173 -7.38 17.42 9.79
CA LEU A 173 -8.15 16.37 10.49
C LEU A 173 -8.72 16.85 11.83
N ALA A 174 -7.94 17.59 12.61
CA ALA A 174 -8.39 18.15 13.88
C ALA A 174 -9.48 19.21 13.68
N ARG A 175 -9.34 20.07 12.67
CA ARG A 175 -10.34 21.08 12.30
C ARG A 175 -11.55 20.48 11.58
N ARG A 176 -11.43 19.26 11.06
CA ARG A 176 -12.42 18.62 10.18
C ARG A 176 -12.81 19.49 8.99
N ARG A 177 -11.88 20.33 8.55
CA ARG A 177 -12.05 21.27 7.45
C ARG A 177 -10.70 21.72 6.91
N PHE A 178 -10.65 21.97 5.61
CA PHE A 178 -9.54 22.65 4.95
C PHE A 178 -10.07 23.55 3.83
N ASP A 179 -9.23 24.48 3.38
CA ASP A 179 -9.58 25.43 2.32
C ASP A 179 -8.92 25.03 1.00
N THR A 180 -9.63 25.28 -0.09
CA THR A 180 -9.13 25.12 -1.46
C THR A 180 -9.29 26.45 -2.21
N PRO A 181 -8.67 26.62 -3.39
CA PRO A 181 -8.85 27.83 -4.19
C PRO A 181 -10.30 28.10 -4.64
N VAL A 182 -11.18 27.11 -4.54
CA VAL A 182 -12.56 27.18 -5.07
C VAL A 182 -13.62 27.13 -3.99
N GLN A 183 -13.35 26.47 -2.85
CA GLN A 183 -14.27 26.37 -1.72
C GLN A 183 -13.58 25.85 -0.46
N SER A 184 -14.22 26.07 0.70
CA SER A 184 -13.87 25.35 1.92
C SER A 184 -14.53 23.96 1.91
N VAL A 185 -13.79 22.94 2.32
CA VAL A 185 -14.24 21.55 2.38
C VAL A 185 -14.30 21.13 3.84
N ALA A 186 -15.48 20.72 4.32
CA ALA A 186 -15.69 20.22 5.67
C ALA A 186 -16.02 18.73 5.65
N LEU A 187 -15.69 18.03 6.75
CA LEU A 187 -16.09 16.65 6.96
C LEU A 187 -17.62 16.56 7.12
N ASP A 188 -18.23 15.63 6.41
CA ASP A 188 -19.66 15.37 6.52
C ASP A 188 -19.99 14.68 7.86
N ASP A 189 -20.70 15.37 8.75
CA ASP A 189 -20.96 14.94 10.14
C ASP A 189 -21.65 13.56 10.27
N HIS A 190 -22.39 13.15 9.24
CA HIS A 190 -23.13 11.89 9.22
C HIS A 190 -22.39 10.75 8.52
N ARG A 191 -21.19 11.00 7.96
CA ARG A 191 -20.44 9.99 7.23
C ARG A 191 -19.21 9.55 8.02
N PRO A 192 -19.13 8.27 8.42
CA PRO A 192 -17.97 7.74 9.11
C PRO A 192 -16.68 7.84 8.27
N LEU A 193 -15.58 8.17 8.93
CA LEU A 193 -14.25 8.26 8.33
C LEU A 193 -13.23 7.54 9.22
N LEU A 194 -12.53 6.57 8.64
CA LEU A 194 -11.33 5.97 9.21
C LEU A 194 -10.11 6.49 8.44
N VAL A 195 -9.16 7.10 9.14
CA VAL A 195 -7.87 7.50 8.55
C VAL A 195 -6.80 6.56 9.08
N VAL A 196 -6.12 5.87 8.18
CA VAL A 196 -5.00 4.98 8.48
C VAL A 196 -3.73 5.57 7.89
N PHE A 197 -2.74 5.81 8.74
CA PHE A 197 -1.37 6.12 8.36
C PHE A 197 -0.51 4.87 8.51
N THR A 198 0.40 4.62 7.59
CA THR A 198 1.43 3.58 7.76
C THR A 198 2.82 4.20 7.78
N THR A 199 3.77 3.50 8.39
CA THR A 199 5.19 3.88 8.39
C THR A 199 6.04 2.62 8.48
N ASN A 200 7.18 2.62 7.79
CA ASN A 200 8.23 1.60 7.92
C ASN A 200 9.25 1.96 9.02
N GLU A 201 9.02 3.08 9.71
CA GLU A 201 9.93 3.68 10.70
C GLU A 201 11.32 4.00 10.12
N GLU A 202 11.38 4.36 8.83
CA GLU A 202 12.61 4.81 8.16
C GLU A 202 13.05 6.19 8.66
N ARG A 203 12.07 7.05 8.98
CA ARG A 203 12.28 8.37 9.57
C ARG A 203 11.39 8.57 10.78
N ALA A 204 11.93 9.26 11.79
CA ALA A 204 11.18 9.55 13.01
C ALA A 204 10.05 10.55 12.72
N LEU A 205 8.81 10.14 13.01
CA LEU A 205 7.65 11.03 12.96
C LEU A 205 7.63 11.97 14.16
N PRO A 206 7.17 13.23 14.01
CA PRO A 206 7.09 14.18 15.12
C PRO A 206 6.22 13.69 16.28
N ASP A 207 6.61 13.94 17.53
CA ASP A 207 5.84 13.58 18.72
C ASP A 207 4.39 14.10 18.69
N ALA A 208 4.20 15.31 18.14
CA ALA A 208 2.90 15.94 17.96
C ALA A 208 1.97 15.09 17.07
N PHE A 209 2.55 14.35 16.12
CA PHE A 209 1.83 13.41 15.26
C PHE A 209 1.40 12.17 16.04
N LEU A 210 2.34 11.58 16.77
CA LEU A 210 2.10 10.37 17.56
C LEU A 210 1.01 10.57 18.61
N ARG A 211 1.02 11.71 19.29
CA ARG A 211 0.03 12.05 20.33
C ARG A 211 -1.39 12.22 19.80
N ARG A 212 -1.57 12.42 18.49
CA ARG A 212 -2.89 12.61 17.84
C ARG A 212 -3.43 11.36 17.17
N CYS A 213 -2.60 10.34 16.96
CA CYS A 213 -3.00 9.04 16.42
C CYS A 213 -3.19 8.02 17.55
N LEU A 214 -4.02 7.00 17.32
CA LEU A 214 -3.84 5.71 18.01
C LEU A 214 -2.75 4.93 17.29
N VAL A 215 -2.00 4.09 18.00
CA VAL A 215 -0.86 3.38 17.41
C VAL A 215 -1.09 1.87 17.50
N LEU A 216 -0.99 1.22 16.35
CA LEU A 216 -0.93 -0.24 16.23
C LEU A 216 0.46 -0.61 15.72
N HIS A 217 1.19 -1.42 16.49
CA HIS A 217 2.48 -1.95 16.07
C HIS A 217 2.28 -3.40 15.59
N LEU A 218 2.46 -3.63 14.30
CA LEU A 218 2.55 -4.97 13.73
C LEU A 218 3.97 -5.48 13.89
N THR A 219 4.10 -6.61 14.57
CA THR A 219 5.39 -7.29 14.79
C THR A 219 5.25 -8.75 14.42
N LEU A 220 6.37 -9.35 14.04
CA LEU A 220 6.48 -10.80 13.99
C LEU A 220 6.80 -11.31 15.40
N PRO A 221 6.26 -12.47 15.80
CA PRO A 221 6.58 -13.05 17.09
C PRO A 221 8.04 -13.48 17.16
N ASP A 222 8.64 -13.31 18.33
CA ASP A 222 10.01 -13.72 18.60
C ASP A 222 10.14 -15.24 18.65
N GLY A 223 11.24 -15.74 18.08
CA GLY A 223 11.61 -17.14 18.15
C GLY A 223 11.09 -17.98 16.96
N PRO A 224 11.90 -18.93 16.46
CA PRO A 224 11.59 -19.71 15.26
C PRO A 224 10.23 -20.43 15.29
N ALA A 225 9.89 -21.03 16.43
CA ALA A 225 8.66 -21.81 16.58
C ALA A 225 7.41 -20.93 16.54
N ALA A 226 7.43 -19.78 17.21
CA ALA A 226 6.30 -18.85 17.23
C ALA A 226 6.10 -18.20 15.86
N LEU A 227 7.20 -17.81 15.19
CA LEU A 227 7.18 -17.29 13.83
C LEU A 227 6.62 -18.32 12.84
N THR A 228 7.09 -19.57 12.89
CA THR A 228 6.58 -20.65 12.04
C THR A 228 5.06 -20.79 12.18
N LYS A 229 4.57 -20.81 13.42
CA LYS A 229 3.14 -20.92 13.71
C LYS A 229 2.34 -19.73 13.16
N GLU A 230 2.86 -18.52 13.31
CA GLU A 230 2.20 -17.31 12.80
C GLU A 230 2.17 -17.27 11.27
N LEU A 231 3.26 -17.65 10.59
CA LEU A 231 3.30 -17.75 9.14
C LEU A 231 2.28 -18.77 8.65
N ILE A 232 2.26 -19.98 9.20
CA ILE A 232 1.26 -21.01 8.84
C ILE A 232 -0.16 -20.51 9.10
N ARG A 233 -0.42 -19.86 10.25
CA ARG A 233 -1.74 -19.30 10.57
C ARG A 233 -2.20 -18.31 9.50
N ARG A 234 -1.31 -17.41 9.07
CA ARG A 234 -1.59 -16.46 7.98
C ARG A 234 -1.75 -17.18 6.65
N GLY A 235 -0.89 -18.16 6.36
CA GLY A 235 -0.98 -19.01 5.16
C GLY A 235 -2.36 -19.66 5.02
N CYS A 236 -2.84 -20.34 6.06
CA CYS A 236 -4.16 -20.99 6.05
C CYS A 236 -5.32 -20.00 5.85
N ALA A 237 -5.15 -18.75 6.26
CA ALA A 237 -6.13 -17.68 6.05
C ALA A 237 -6.16 -17.19 4.59
N HIS A 238 -4.99 -17.07 3.96
CA HIS A 238 -4.84 -16.65 2.56
C HIS A 238 -5.12 -17.78 1.56
N PHE A 239 -4.81 -19.02 1.94
CA PHE A 239 -4.91 -20.22 1.12
C PHE A 239 -5.76 -21.27 1.85
N PRO A 240 -7.10 -21.17 1.77
CA PRO A 240 -8.02 -22.03 2.51
C PRO A 240 -8.07 -23.49 2.00
N ASP A 241 -7.43 -23.78 0.87
CA ASP A 241 -7.37 -25.12 0.30
C ASP A 241 -6.53 -26.05 1.19
N ARG A 242 -7.13 -27.17 1.62
CA ARG A 242 -6.55 -28.04 2.66
C ARG A 242 -5.35 -28.84 2.16
N ASP A 243 -5.22 -29.02 0.86
CA ASP A 243 -4.10 -29.75 0.26
C ASP A 243 -2.78 -28.95 0.34
N ALA A 244 -2.85 -27.64 0.62
CA ALA A 244 -1.69 -26.76 0.70
C ALA A 244 -0.95 -26.78 2.05
N VAL A 245 -1.45 -27.44 3.11
CA VAL A 245 -0.86 -27.34 4.46
C VAL A 245 0.63 -27.75 4.48
N GLY A 246 1.01 -28.80 3.75
CA GLY A 246 2.42 -29.21 3.65
C GLY A 246 3.32 -28.22 2.89
N VAL A 247 2.75 -27.44 1.97
CA VAL A 247 3.44 -26.33 1.28
C VAL A 247 3.62 -25.16 2.24
N LEU A 248 2.58 -24.81 3.00
CA LEU A 248 2.59 -23.74 3.99
C LEU A 248 3.66 -23.97 5.08
N GLU A 249 3.77 -25.20 5.59
CA GLU A 249 4.76 -25.57 6.60
C GLU A 249 6.19 -25.47 6.08
N ARG A 250 6.46 -26.03 4.89
CA ARG A 250 7.79 -25.96 4.26
C ARG A 250 8.19 -24.53 3.92
N ALA A 251 7.28 -23.73 3.35
CA ALA A 251 7.54 -22.32 3.08
C ALA A 251 7.85 -21.53 4.37
N ALA A 252 7.15 -21.83 5.47
CA ALA A 252 7.40 -21.16 6.76
C ALA A 252 8.79 -21.50 7.30
N GLN A 253 9.21 -22.77 7.19
CA GLN A 253 10.56 -23.20 7.58
C GLN A 253 11.65 -22.50 6.76
N ILE A 254 11.44 -22.38 5.44
CA ILE A 254 12.37 -21.68 4.53
C ILE A 254 12.52 -20.20 4.95
N ILE A 255 11.41 -19.51 5.22
CA ILE A 255 11.43 -18.10 5.65
C ILE A 255 12.09 -17.93 7.02
N VAL A 256 11.77 -18.78 7.99
CA VAL A 256 12.35 -18.73 9.34
C VAL A 256 13.86 -18.93 9.28
N LYS A 257 14.32 -19.93 8.53
CA LYS A 257 15.76 -20.20 8.32
C LYS A 257 16.45 -19.00 7.66
N ALA A 258 15.89 -18.49 6.57
CA ALA A 258 16.44 -17.34 5.87
C ALA A 258 16.48 -16.08 6.75
N ARG A 259 15.44 -15.84 7.55
CA ARG A 259 15.40 -14.71 8.49
C ARG A 259 16.52 -14.82 9.52
N GLN A 260 16.79 -16.02 10.06
CA GLN A 260 17.89 -16.24 11.00
C GLN A 260 19.27 -16.02 10.35
N GLU A 261 19.46 -16.47 9.12
CA GLU A 261 20.72 -16.31 8.37
C GLU A 261 20.99 -14.85 7.97
N LEU A 262 19.93 -14.12 7.61
CA LEU A 262 20.03 -12.74 7.10
C LEU A 262 19.89 -11.66 8.19
N ALA A 263 19.43 -12.00 9.41
CA ALA A 263 19.15 -11.04 10.48
C ALA A 263 20.32 -10.10 10.82
N VAL A 264 21.57 -10.52 10.55
CA VAL A 264 22.78 -9.74 10.83
C VAL A 264 23.25 -8.93 9.62
N SER A 265 22.83 -9.30 8.40
CA SER A 265 23.38 -8.77 7.14
C SER A 265 22.43 -7.84 6.39
N VAL A 266 21.13 -7.86 6.68
CA VAL A 266 20.13 -7.02 6.02
C VAL A 266 19.33 -6.22 7.02
N SER A 267 18.92 -5.01 6.63
CA SER A 267 18.07 -4.14 7.44
C SER A 267 16.61 -4.62 7.52
N SER A 268 16.16 -5.43 6.56
CA SER A 268 14.78 -5.93 6.49
C SER A 268 14.81 -7.41 6.08
N PRO A 269 14.91 -8.33 7.06
CA PRO A 269 14.98 -9.75 6.77
C PRO A 269 13.59 -10.27 6.36
N PRO A 270 13.52 -11.40 5.63
CA PRO A 270 12.27 -11.89 5.05
C PRO A 270 11.17 -12.09 6.10
N GLY A 271 9.93 -11.82 5.71
CA GLY A 271 8.79 -11.82 6.61
C GLY A 271 7.53 -12.41 5.97
N VAL A 272 6.38 -11.81 6.31
CA VAL A 272 5.07 -12.30 5.85
C VAL A 272 4.90 -12.12 4.35
N ALA A 273 5.35 -11.00 3.78
CA ALA A 273 5.25 -10.76 2.33
C ALA A 273 6.00 -11.84 1.53
N GLU A 274 7.28 -12.08 1.83
CA GLU A 274 8.07 -13.12 1.16
C GLU A 274 7.47 -14.51 1.35
N TYR A 275 6.90 -14.79 2.53
CA TYR A 275 6.20 -16.04 2.79
C TYR A 275 4.97 -16.22 1.88
N ILE A 276 4.13 -15.20 1.76
CA ILE A 276 2.92 -15.26 0.93
C ILE A 276 3.29 -15.32 -0.55
N ASP A 277 4.27 -14.55 -1.01
CA ASP A 277 4.78 -14.59 -2.39
C ASP A 277 5.29 -15.99 -2.75
N LEU A 278 6.06 -16.61 -1.85
CA LEU A 278 6.60 -17.95 -2.03
C LEU A 278 5.50 -19.01 -2.12
N VAL A 279 4.51 -18.93 -1.22
CA VAL A 279 3.37 -19.87 -1.20
C VAL A 279 2.50 -19.70 -2.44
N ASP A 280 2.14 -18.47 -2.81
CA ASP A 280 1.29 -18.21 -3.99
C ASP A 280 1.97 -18.71 -5.27
N ALA A 281 3.25 -18.37 -5.45
CA ALA A 281 4.02 -18.84 -6.60
C ALA A 281 4.12 -20.37 -6.64
N ALA A 282 4.39 -21.01 -5.50
CA ALA A 282 4.44 -22.47 -5.41
C ALA A 282 3.11 -23.10 -5.80
N ILE A 283 2.00 -22.69 -5.17
CA ILE A 283 0.67 -23.26 -5.42
C ILE A 283 0.25 -23.12 -6.89
N ARG A 284 0.56 -21.99 -7.54
CA ARG A 284 0.20 -21.75 -8.94
C ARG A 284 1.06 -22.53 -9.94
N LEU A 285 2.35 -22.71 -9.65
CA LEU A 285 3.29 -23.40 -10.54
C LEU A 285 3.27 -24.91 -10.35
N ASP A 286 3.08 -25.35 -9.11
CA ASP A 286 3.09 -26.74 -8.69
C ASP A 286 2.36 -26.92 -7.35
N LYS A 287 1.14 -27.45 -7.39
CA LYS A 287 0.29 -27.64 -6.20
C LYS A 287 0.95 -28.48 -5.10
N ASP A 288 1.89 -29.36 -5.47
CA ASP A 288 2.62 -30.23 -4.53
C ASP A 288 3.83 -29.52 -3.90
N GLY A 289 4.17 -28.31 -4.35
CA GLY A 289 5.25 -27.49 -3.81
C GLY A 289 6.65 -28.09 -3.98
N ALA A 290 6.90 -28.88 -5.03
CA ALA A 290 8.23 -29.41 -5.34
C ALA A 290 9.20 -28.27 -5.73
N LEU A 291 8.69 -27.20 -6.33
CA LEU A 291 9.48 -26.04 -6.76
C LEU A 291 9.74 -25.00 -5.66
N LEU A 292 9.34 -25.26 -4.40
CA LEU A 292 9.46 -24.29 -3.30
C LEU A 292 10.89 -23.77 -3.10
N GLU A 293 11.89 -24.66 -3.08
CA GLU A 293 13.30 -24.28 -2.88
C GLU A 293 13.83 -23.42 -4.04
N GLU A 294 13.46 -23.76 -5.28
CA GLU A 294 13.85 -23.02 -6.48
C GLU A 294 13.21 -21.62 -6.51
N ILE A 295 11.92 -21.54 -6.16
CA ILE A 295 11.18 -20.27 -6.09
C ILE A 295 11.70 -19.39 -4.95
N ALA A 296 12.08 -19.99 -3.82
CA ALA A 296 12.60 -19.29 -2.66
C ALA A 296 13.88 -18.50 -2.98
N GLU A 297 14.70 -18.95 -3.93
CA GLU A 297 15.88 -18.19 -4.37
C GLU A 297 15.51 -16.80 -4.90
N PHE A 298 14.37 -16.66 -5.58
CA PHE A 298 13.90 -15.39 -6.12
C PHE A 298 13.09 -14.58 -5.10
N ALA A 299 12.27 -15.26 -4.29
CA ALA A 299 11.41 -14.60 -3.30
C ALA A 299 12.21 -14.01 -2.13
N ILE A 300 13.30 -14.67 -1.71
CA ILE A 300 14.02 -14.34 -0.48
C ILE A 300 15.27 -13.50 -0.75
N ARG A 301 16.02 -13.78 -1.83
CA ARG A 301 17.27 -13.07 -2.14
C ARG A 301 17.05 -11.70 -2.82
N LYS A 302 16.07 -10.92 -2.37
CA LYS A 302 15.89 -9.52 -2.81
C LYS A 302 17.09 -8.63 -2.41
N HIS A 303 17.87 -9.05 -1.41
CA HIS A 303 18.97 -8.29 -0.80
C HIS A 303 20.30 -9.05 -0.80
N ALA A 304 20.48 -10.06 -1.66
CA ALA A 304 21.77 -10.75 -1.73
C ALA A 304 22.87 -9.70 -1.99
N PRO A 305 23.98 -9.72 -1.23
CA PRO A 305 25.13 -8.90 -1.60
C PRO A 305 25.49 -9.25 -3.05
N ALA A 306 25.77 -8.22 -3.86
CA ALA A 306 26.18 -8.40 -5.25
C ALA A 306 27.19 -9.55 -5.32
N PRO A 307 27.07 -10.48 -6.28
CA PRO A 307 27.92 -11.66 -6.34
C PRO A 307 29.38 -11.22 -6.22
N ARG A 308 30.02 -11.59 -5.12
CA ARG A 308 31.45 -11.38 -4.94
C ARG A 308 32.13 -12.36 -5.88
N ASP A 309 32.95 -11.85 -6.80
CA ASP A 309 33.87 -12.69 -7.58
C ASP A 309 34.74 -13.51 -6.60
N ARG A 310 35.24 -14.66 -7.06
CA ARG A 310 36.00 -15.64 -6.26
C ARG A 310 37.24 -15.07 -5.54
N ASP A 311 37.61 -13.82 -5.80
CA ASP A 311 38.74 -13.10 -5.21
C ASP A 311 38.36 -11.86 -4.35
N GLY A 312 37.09 -11.65 -4.01
CA GLY A 312 36.71 -10.70 -2.94
C GLY A 312 36.84 -9.20 -3.26
N GLY A 313 36.85 -8.80 -4.54
CA GLY A 313 36.86 -7.39 -4.96
C GLY A 313 35.47 -6.83 -5.32
N LEU A 314 35.15 -5.61 -4.85
CA LEU A 314 34.03 -4.81 -5.35
C LEU A 314 34.34 -4.33 -6.77
N LYS A 315 33.52 -4.68 -7.77
CA LYS A 315 33.57 -4.02 -9.08
C LYS A 315 33.08 -2.59 -8.92
N GLY A 316 34.01 -1.63 -8.93
CA GLY A 316 33.70 -0.23 -9.13
C GLY A 316 33.06 -0.05 -10.50
N LEU A 317 31.86 0.50 -10.53
CA LEU A 317 31.30 1.13 -11.72
C LEU A 317 32.10 2.42 -11.94
N GLN A 318 33.16 2.34 -12.74
CA GLN A 318 33.77 3.49 -13.40
C GLN A 318 33.39 3.44 -14.88
N GLY A 319 32.61 4.45 -15.29
CA GLY A 319 32.62 5.11 -16.60
C GLY A 319 32.30 4.28 -17.85
N GLU A 320 31.20 4.61 -18.51
CA GLU A 320 31.20 5.37 -19.78
C GLU A 320 30.00 6.33 -19.80
#